data_AF-A0A662VCH4-F1
#
_entry.id   AF-A0A662VCH4-F1
#
_cell.length_a   1.000
_cell.length_b   1.000
_cell.length_c   1.000
_cell.angle_alpha   90.00
_cell.angle_beta   90.00
_cell.angle_gamma   90.00
#
_symmetry.space_group_name_H-M   'P 1'
#
loop_
_entity.id
_entity.type
_entity.pdbx_description
1 polymer ?
#
loop_
_entity_poly.entity_id
_entity_poly.type
_entity_poly.pdbx_seq_one_letter_code
_entity_poly.pdbx_strand_id
1 'polypeptide(L)'
;MNIIAFIVSVVVITASGALSPGPLTISAILLGSKGGWKVGLLMAIGHTIFELPYITFLAVAYDYVEIYIVKNQIINFILAIVVASVLLYFAIATISESLKLKLNHEKQRRIKVLNRKWNPIIVGFIFTALNPYFLLWWATLGFELLRTSLTMGIVYGVTILFMAHIWIDYVWLILISHTPQVRISYFGSKVYRVFLLALAIILISFALNILTRTFLGISLLPI
;
A
#
# COMPACT_ATOMS: atom_id res chain seq x y z
N MET A 1 12.78 -21.90 1.70
CA MET A 1 11.99 -21.72 0.46
C MET A 1 12.96 -21.51 -0.69
N ASN A 2 12.70 -22.05 -1.89
CA ASN A 2 13.52 -21.75 -3.08
C ASN A 2 13.35 -20.26 -3.46
N ILE A 3 14.41 -19.61 -3.93
CA ILE A 3 14.42 -18.19 -4.34
C ILE A 3 13.31 -17.84 -5.34
N ILE A 4 12.98 -18.74 -6.28
CA ILE A 4 11.92 -18.51 -7.27
C ILE A 4 10.56 -18.44 -6.57
N ALA A 5 10.29 -19.37 -5.66
CA ALA A 5 9.05 -19.37 -4.88
C ALA A 5 8.95 -18.14 -3.97
N PHE A 6 10.09 -17.67 -3.43
CA PHE A 6 10.14 -16.43 -2.67
C PHE A 6 9.77 -15.22 -3.55
N ILE A 7 10.40 -15.05 -4.72
CA ILE A 7 10.09 -13.95 -5.63
C ILE A 7 8.61 -13.96 -6.02
N VAL A 8 8.06 -15.13 -6.36
CA VAL A 8 6.62 -15.27 -6.67
C VAL A 8 5.75 -14.84 -5.49
N SER A 9 6.10 -15.26 -4.26
CA SER A 9 5.37 -14.86 -3.06
C SER A 9 5.42 -13.34 -2.84
N VAL A 10 6.59 -12.72 -3.01
CA VAL A 10 6.76 -11.27 -2.89
C VAL A 10 5.88 -10.56 -3.90
N VAL A 11 5.87 -10.99 -5.16
CA VAL A 11 5.06 -10.38 -6.21
C VAL A 11 3.57 -10.50 -5.90
N VAL A 12 3.09 -11.69 -5.54
CA VAL A 12 1.67 -11.94 -5.25
C VAL A 12 1.20 -11.15 -4.01
N ILE A 13 1.99 -11.17 -2.94
CA ILE A 13 1.65 -10.48 -1.69
C ILE A 13 1.75 -8.96 -1.88
N THR A 14 2.79 -8.47 -2.54
CA THR A 14 2.96 -7.04 -2.86
C THR A 14 1.85 -6.52 -3.74
N ALA A 15 1.40 -7.28 -4.74
CA ALA A 15 0.29 -6.86 -5.61
C ALA A 15 -0.99 -6.56 -4.81
N SER A 16 -1.22 -7.24 -3.68
CA SER A 16 -2.34 -6.92 -2.77
C SER A 16 -2.20 -5.57 -2.05
N GLY A 17 -0.95 -5.14 -1.80
CA GLY A 17 -0.60 -3.88 -1.15
C GLY A 17 -0.49 -2.72 -2.13
N ALA A 18 0.45 -2.82 -3.08
CA ALA A 18 0.86 -1.79 -4.03
C ALA A 18 -0.27 -1.32 -4.96
N LEU A 19 -1.17 -2.23 -5.35
CA LEU A 19 -2.27 -1.93 -6.26
C LEU A 19 -3.51 -1.33 -5.56
N SER A 20 -3.44 -1.15 -4.24
CA SER A 20 -4.49 -0.50 -3.45
C SER A 20 -4.59 1.00 -3.80
N PRO A 21 -5.79 1.55 -4.11
CA PRO A 21 -5.98 2.97 -4.33
C PRO A 21 -5.86 3.73 -3.00
N GLY A 22 -4.62 4.12 -2.67
CA GLY A 22 -4.31 5.03 -1.57
C GLY A 22 -4.11 6.49 -2.03
N PRO A 23 -3.74 7.39 -1.10
CA PRO A 23 -3.44 8.79 -1.39
C PRO A 23 -2.39 9.00 -2.49
N LEU A 24 -1.38 8.11 -2.55
CA LEU A 24 -0.34 8.10 -3.58
C LEU A 24 -0.92 7.81 -4.98
N THR A 25 -1.71 6.75 -5.11
CA THR A 25 -2.39 6.36 -6.36
C THR A 25 -3.33 7.46 -6.85
N ILE A 26 -4.10 8.09 -5.95
CA ILE A 26 -5.00 9.21 -6.29
C ILE A 26 -4.20 10.41 -6.81
N SER A 27 -3.08 10.72 -6.18
CA SER A 27 -2.21 11.82 -6.60
C SER A 27 -1.54 11.54 -7.94
N ALA A 28 -1.19 10.28 -8.24
CA ALA A 28 -0.66 9.86 -9.54
C ALA A 28 -1.68 10.04 -10.67
N ILE A 29 -2.96 9.73 -10.41
CA ILE A 29 -4.06 10.01 -11.35
C ILE A 29 -4.20 11.51 -11.60
N LEU A 30 -4.25 12.31 -10.53
CA LEU A 30 -4.52 13.75 -10.62
C LEU A 30 -3.40 14.50 -11.33
N LEU A 31 -2.14 14.22 -11.00
CA LEU A 31 -0.98 14.86 -11.62
C LEU A 31 -0.65 14.26 -13.00
N GLY A 32 -0.86 12.95 -13.16
CA GLY A 32 -0.70 12.24 -14.43
C GLY A 32 -1.62 12.77 -15.52
N SER A 33 -2.81 13.27 -15.16
CA SER A 33 -3.75 13.89 -16.10
C SER A 33 -3.15 15.04 -16.95
N LYS A 34 -2.10 15.70 -16.46
CA LYS A 34 -1.41 16.80 -17.16
C LYS A 34 -0.02 16.44 -17.69
N GLY A 35 0.62 15.40 -17.15
CA GLY A 35 2.02 15.07 -17.47
C GLY A 35 2.28 13.62 -17.86
N GLY A 36 1.24 12.79 -17.96
CA GLY A 36 1.27 11.41 -18.42
C GLY A 36 2.21 10.50 -17.62
N TRP A 37 2.73 9.47 -18.30
CA TRP A 37 3.60 8.45 -17.72
C TRP A 37 4.84 9.00 -17.01
N LYS A 38 5.37 10.15 -17.47
CA LYS A 38 6.56 10.80 -16.87
C LYS A 38 6.30 11.23 -15.44
N VAL A 39 5.07 11.67 -15.13
CA VAL A 39 4.67 12.01 -13.77
C VAL A 39 4.67 10.77 -12.88
N GLY A 40 4.10 9.65 -13.36
CA GLY A 40 4.13 8.39 -12.63
C GLY A 40 5.54 7.90 -12.35
N LEU A 41 6.43 7.96 -13.33
CA LEU A 41 7.84 7.61 -13.16
C LEU A 41 8.50 8.46 -12.08
N LEU A 42 8.33 9.78 -12.14
CA LEU A 42 8.90 10.70 -11.14
C LEU A 42 8.29 10.48 -9.74
N MET A 43 7.00 10.14 -9.65
CA MET A 43 6.36 9.77 -8.39
C MET A 43 6.90 8.45 -7.84
N ALA A 44 7.15 7.46 -8.68
CA ALA A 44 7.75 6.18 -8.29
C ALA A 44 9.18 6.36 -7.75
N ILE A 45 9.95 7.28 -8.33
CA ILE A 45 11.26 7.68 -7.78
C ILE A 45 11.09 8.29 -6.38
N GLY A 46 10.14 9.21 -6.21
CA GLY A 46 9.82 9.79 -4.90
C GLY A 46 9.43 8.75 -3.85
N HIS A 47 8.62 7.78 -4.26
CA HIS A 47 8.21 6.63 -3.44
C HIS A 47 9.43 5.80 -3.01
N THR A 48 10.29 5.44 -3.97
CA THR A 48 11.54 4.69 -3.75
C THR A 48 12.46 5.37 -2.73
N ILE A 49 12.59 6.71 -2.82
CA ILE A 49 13.44 7.51 -1.93
C ILE A 49 13.01 7.38 -0.47
N PHE A 50 11.71 7.21 -0.20
CA PHE A 50 11.22 6.97 1.17
C PHE A 50 11.25 5.49 1.54
N GLU A 51 10.78 4.63 0.64
CA GLU A 51 10.59 3.21 0.89
C GLU A 51 11.90 2.48 1.18
N LEU A 52 12.96 2.73 0.39
CA LEU A 52 14.22 2.02 0.56
C LEU A 52 14.84 2.26 1.94
N PRO A 53 14.96 3.51 2.45
CA PRO A 53 15.37 3.76 3.83
C PRO A 53 14.47 3.09 4.85
N TYR A 54 13.15 3.08 4.63
CA TYR A 54 12.20 2.49 5.56
C TYR A 54 12.34 0.97 5.67
N ILE A 55 12.44 0.26 4.54
CA ILE A 55 12.70 -1.20 4.52
C ILE A 55 14.06 -1.52 5.11
N THR A 56 15.09 -0.73 4.79
CA THR A 56 16.43 -0.90 5.36
C THR A 56 16.42 -0.73 6.87
N PHE A 57 15.69 0.28 7.38
CA PHE A 57 15.51 0.49 8.80
C PHE A 57 14.80 -0.71 9.46
N LEU A 58 13.71 -1.21 8.87
CA LEU A 58 13.02 -2.40 9.37
C LEU A 58 13.93 -3.65 9.35
N ALA A 59 14.80 -3.78 8.34
CA ALA A 59 15.71 -4.91 8.21
C ALA A 59 16.79 -4.91 9.29
N VAL A 60 17.39 -3.75 9.55
CA VAL A 60 18.42 -3.58 10.60
C VAL A 60 17.80 -3.68 11.99
N ALA A 61 16.60 -3.14 12.17
CA ALA A 61 15.88 -3.20 13.43
C ALA A 61 15.12 -4.53 13.64
N TYR A 62 15.20 -5.47 12.70
CA TYR A 62 14.32 -6.64 12.65
C TYR A 62 14.37 -7.46 13.94
N ASP A 63 15.57 -7.83 14.42
CA ASP A 63 15.72 -8.63 15.64
C ASP A 63 15.18 -7.91 16.88
N TYR A 64 15.39 -6.60 16.98
CA TYR A 64 14.85 -5.77 18.06
C TYR A 64 13.32 -5.71 18.00
N VAL A 65 12.75 -5.50 16.81
CA VAL A 65 11.28 -5.48 16.62
C VAL A 65 10.71 -6.87 16.90
N GLU A 66 11.32 -7.95 16.43
CA GLU A 66 10.83 -9.31 16.68
C GLU A 66 10.84 -9.65 18.17
N ILE A 67 11.95 -9.40 18.88
CA ILE A 67 12.11 -9.76 20.29
C ILE A 67 11.24 -8.89 21.20
N TYR A 68 11.31 -7.57 21.04
CA TYR A 68 10.72 -6.64 22.00
C TYR A 68 9.28 -6.24 21.68
N ILE A 69 8.88 -6.33 20.41
CA ILE A 69 7.55 -5.89 19.96
C ILE A 69 6.67 -7.10 19.61
N VAL A 70 7.10 -7.96 18.68
CA VAL A 70 6.27 -9.06 18.17
C VAL A 70 6.13 -10.20 19.18
N LYS A 71 7.22 -10.61 19.83
CA LYS A 71 7.20 -11.67 20.86
C LYS A 71 6.67 -11.20 22.21
N ASN A 72 6.61 -9.88 22.45
CA ASN A 72 5.97 -9.36 23.65
C ASN A 72 4.45 -9.39 23.47
N GLN A 73 3.80 -10.33 24.16
CA GLN A 73 2.36 -10.59 24.01
C GLN A 73 1.49 -9.34 24.24
N ILE A 74 1.83 -8.49 25.22
CA ILE A 74 1.05 -7.29 25.54
C ILE A 74 1.19 -6.26 24.40
N ILE A 75 2.41 -6.00 23.97
CA ILE A 75 2.68 -5.02 22.91
C ILE A 75 2.10 -5.50 21.58
N ASN A 76 2.25 -6.78 21.25
CA ASN A 76 1.69 -7.39 20.05
C ASN A 76 0.15 -7.29 20.04
N PHE A 77 -0.52 -7.52 21.17
CA PHE A 77 -1.98 -7.35 21.28
C PHE A 77 -2.41 -5.90 21.05
N ILE A 78 -1.71 -4.94 21.67
CA ILE A 78 -1.99 -3.51 21.47
C ILE A 78 -1.81 -3.14 20.01
N LEU A 79 -0.70 -3.55 19.38
CA LEU A 79 -0.43 -3.26 17.98
C LEU A 79 -1.46 -3.92 17.06
N ALA A 80 -1.83 -5.18 17.30
CA ALA A 80 -2.87 -5.86 16.51
C ALA A 80 -4.19 -5.09 16.55
N ILE A 81 -4.60 -4.58 17.72
CA ILE A 81 -5.80 -3.74 17.85
C ILE A 81 -5.63 -2.42 17.11
N VAL A 82 -4.50 -1.72 17.27
CA VAL A 82 -4.25 -0.42 16.61
C VAL A 82 -4.25 -0.58 15.09
N VAL A 83 -3.51 -1.56 14.57
CA VAL A 83 -3.43 -1.83 13.12
C VAL A 83 -4.79 -2.24 12.57
N ALA A 84 -5.49 -3.18 13.21
CA ALA A 84 -6.82 -3.58 12.78
C ALA A 84 -7.81 -2.41 12.80
N SER A 85 -7.76 -1.56 13.83
CA SER A 85 -8.62 -0.37 13.93
C SER A 85 -8.35 0.63 12.80
N VAL A 86 -7.08 0.85 12.47
CA VAL A 86 -6.68 1.72 11.34
C VAL A 86 -7.14 1.13 10.01
N LEU A 87 -6.94 -0.18 9.77
CA LEU A 87 -7.41 -0.86 8.56
C LEU A 87 -8.94 -0.79 8.42
N LEU A 88 -9.68 -1.01 9.52
CA LEU A 88 -11.14 -0.88 9.54
C LEU A 88 -11.59 0.56 9.29
N TYR A 89 -10.91 1.55 9.88
CA TYR A 89 -11.18 2.96 9.61
C TYR A 89 -11.03 3.28 8.12
N PHE A 90 -9.94 2.83 7.49
CA PHE A 90 -9.74 3.00 6.05
C PHE A 90 -10.81 2.27 5.24
N ALA A 91 -11.14 1.03 5.59
CA ALA A 91 -12.21 0.29 4.92
C ALA A 91 -13.55 1.03 5.00
N ILE A 92 -13.92 1.55 6.16
CA ILE A 92 -15.16 2.33 6.37
C ILE A 92 -15.11 3.64 5.58
N ALA A 93 -13.98 4.34 5.57
CA ALA A 93 -13.81 5.57 4.79
C ALA A 93 -13.96 5.29 3.29
N THR A 94 -13.33 4.23 2.78
CA THR A 94 -13.42 3.78 1.38
C THR A 94 -14.85 3.37 1.02
N ILE A 95 -15.56 2.62 1.89
CA ILE A 95 -16.97 2.28 1.69
C ILE A 95 -17.83 3.54 1.66
N SER A 96 -17.63 4.45 2.61
CA SER A 96 -18.38 5.70 2.72
C SER A 96 -18.22 6.57 1.47
N GLU A 97 -17.01 6.64 0.91
CA GLU A 97 -16.76 7.32 -0.35
C GLU A 97 -17.47 6.61 -1.51
N SER A 98 -17.40 5.28 -1.58
CA SER A 98 -18.08 4.47 -2.60
C SER A 98 -19.62 4.66 -2.60
N LEU A 99 -20.21 4.92 -1.42
CA LEU A 99 -21.65 5.15 -1.24
C LEU A 99 -22.05 6.59 -1.61
N LYS A 100 -21.19 7.59 -1.32
CA LYS A 100 -21.41 9.00 -1.67
C LYS A 100 -21.37 9.27 -3.18
N LEU A 101 -20.79 8.36 -3.97
CA LEU A 101 -20.85 8.42 -5.44
C LEU A 101 -22.27 8.40 -6.01
N LYS A 102 -23.28 7.95 -5.24
CA LYS A 102 -24.70 8.05 -5.63
C LYS A 102 -25.29 9.46 -5.53
N LEU A 103 -24.68 10.38 -4.76
CA LEU A 103 -25.32 11.64 -4.34
C LEU A 103 -24.78 12.91 -4.99
N ASN A 104 -23.73 12.85 -5.80
CA ASN A 104 -23.15 14.06 -6.40
C ASN A 104 -22.66 13.80 -7.83
N HIS A 105 -23.60 13.66 -8.76
CA HIS A 105 -23.28 13.85 -10.19
C HIS A 105 -23.10 15.34 -10.57
N GLU A 106 -23.38 16.28 -9.67
CA GLU A 106 -23.27 17.73 -9.95
C GLU A 106 -22.14 18.46 -9.22
N LYS A 107 -21.44 17.83 -8.26
CA LYS A 107 -20.36 18.49 -7.50
C LYS A 107 -18.96 18.09 -7.93
N GLN A 108 -18.77 17.79 -9.22
CA GLN A 108 -17.45 17.73 -9.86
C GLN A 108 -16.90 19.15 -10.17
N ARG A 109 -17.34 20.16 -9.40
CA ARG A 109 -16.76 21.51 -9.42
C ARG A 109 -15.53 21.55 -8.53
N ARG A 110 -14.37 21.51 -9.19
CA ARG A 110 -13.10 22.08 -8.75
C ARG A 110 -12.46 21.45 -7.51
N ILE A 111 -11.70 20.37 -7.71
CA ILE A 111 -10.42 20.24 -7.00
C ILE A 111 -9.50 21.33 -7.58
N LYS A 112 -9.67 22.57 -7.11
CA LYS A 112 -8.84 23.74 -7.47
C LYS A 112 -7.52 23.77 -6.69
N VAL A 113 -7.08 22.65 -6.12
CA VAL A 113 -5.90 22.55 -5.26
C VAL A 113 -4.62 22.26 -6.06
N LEU A 114 -4.72 21.76 -7.30
CA LEU A 114 -3.57 21.39 -8.14
C LEU A 114 -3.30 22.38 -9.29
N ASN A 115 -3.44 23.68 -9.02
CA ASN A 115 -2.90 24.74 -9.89
C ASN A 115 -1.44 25.10 -9.54
N ARG A 116 -0.90 24.56 -8.45
CA ARG A 116 0.53 24.65 -8.14
C ARG A 116 1.24 23.49 -8.86
N LYS A 117 2.35 23.76 -9.54
CA LYS A 117 3.22 22.72 -10.12
C LYS A 117 3.95 22.00 -8.99
N TRP A 118 3.29 21.08 -8.31
CA TRP A 118 3.94 20.24 -7.31
C TRP A 118 4.94 19.33 -8.02
N ASN A 119 6.16 19.24 -7.50
CA ASN A 119 7.17 18.33 -8.04
C ASN A 119 6.69 16.87 -7.80
N PRO A 120 6.50 16.06 -8.85
CA PRO A 120 6.00 14.69 -8.69
C PRO A 120 6.87 13.82 -7.77
N ILE A 121 8.19 14.06 -7.70
CA ILE A 121 9.08 13.35 -6.77
C ILE A 121 8.69 13.65 -5.31
N ILE A 122 8.49 14.93 -4.99
CA ILE A 122 8.10 15.36 -3.64
C ILE A 122 6.73 14.78 -3.26
N VAL A 123 5.81 14.75 -4.22
CA VAL A 123 4.48 14.17 -4.03
C VAL A 123 4.59 12.67 -3.75
N GLY A 124 5.40 11.94 -4.53
CA GLY A 124 5.68 10.52 -4.32
C GLY A 124 6.23 10.24 -2.92
N PHE A 125 7.21 11.02 -2.49
CA PHE A 125 7.80 10.92 -1.15
C PHE A 125 6.76 11.17 -0.05
N ILE A 126 6.09 12.32 -0.06
CA ILE A 126 5.18 12.75 1.01
C ILE A 126 3.99 11.78 1.14
N PHE A 127 3.37 11.42 0.02
CA PHE A 127 2.21 10.51 0.04
C PHE A 127 2.60 9.05 0.27
N THR A 128 3.88 8.72 0.33
CA THR A 128 4.35 7.42 0.84
C THR A 128 4.64 7.53 2.34
N ALA A 129 5.38 8.56 2.75
CA ALA A 129 5.77 8.80 4.13
C ALA A 129 4.59 9.01 5.08
N LEU A 130 3.56 9.71 4.61
CA LEU A 130 2.35 10.01 5.38
C LEU A 130 1.22 9.02 5.10
N ASN A 131 1.50 7.88 4.47
CA ASN A 131 0.51 6.86 4.18
C ASN A 131 0.55 5.76 5.25
N PRO A 132 -0.35 5.81 6.25
CA PRO A 132 -0.39 4.80 7.30
C PRO A 132 -0.69 3.40 6.76
N TYR A 133 -1.41 3.27 5.65
CA TYR A 133 -1.61 1.96 5.03
C TYR A 133 -0.29 1.36 4.56
N PHE A 134 0.54 2.15 3.86
CA PHE A 134 1.86 1.73 3.39
C PHE A 134 2.79 1.35 4.56
N LEU A 135 2.89 2.21 5.57
CA LEU A 135 3.73 1.96 6.74
C LEU A 135 3.29 0.70 7.48
N LEU A 136 2.00 0.55 7.74
CA LEU A 136 1.47 -0.61 8.46
C LEU A 136 1.58 -1.90 7.65
N TRP A 137 1.43 -1.84 6.32
CA TRP A 137 1.60 -3.01 5.45
C TRP A 137 3.02 -3.56 5.55
N TRP A 138 4.03 -2.69 5.46
CA TRP A 138 5.44 -3.07 5.60
C TRP A 138 5.79 -3.52 7.03
N ALA A 139 5.14 -2.94 8.04
CA ALA A 139 5.29 -3.36 9.44
C ALA A 139 4.56 -4.68 9.77
N THR A 140 3.75 -5.23 8.86
CA THR A 140 2.99 -6.47 9.09
C THR A 140 3.29 -7.51 8.01
N LEU A 141 2.61 -7.47 6.86
CA LEU A 141 2.80 -8.42 5.77
C LEU A 141 4.20 -8.33 5.17
N GLY A 142 4.69 -7.10 4.97
CA GLY A 142 6.06 -6.85 4.53
C GLY A 142 7.08 -7.34 5.56
N PHE A 143 6.75 -7.35 6.85
CA PHE A 143 7.65 -7.81 7.90
C PHE A 143 7.88 -9.33 7.83
N GLU A 144 6.88 -10.12 7.45
CA GLU A 144 7.05 -11.57 7.23
C GLU A 144 7.85 -11.87 5.94
N LEU A 145 7.64 -11.08 4.88
CA LEU A 145 8.47 -11.15 3.68
C LEU A 145 9.93 -10.79 4.00
N LEU A 146 10.12 -9.78 4.85
CA LEU A 146 11.41 -9.34 5.34
C LEU A 146 12.09 -10.43 6.16
N ARG A 147 11.37 -11.06 7.10
CA ARG A 147 11.83 -12.22 7.88
C ARG A 147 12.35 -13.32 6.96
N THR A 148 11.57 -13.69 5.95
CA THR A 148 11.97 -14.71 4.98
C THR A 148 13.22 -14.28 4.20
N SER A 149 13.29 -13.02 3.78
CA SER A 149 14.45 -12.48 3.07
C SER A 149 15.73 -12.52 3.91
N LEU A 150 15.64 -12.21 5.21
CA LEU A 150 16.78 -12.16 6.12
C LEU A 150 17.43 -13.52 6.34
N THR A 151 16.70 -14.63 6.12
CA THR A 151 17.28 -15.99 6.12
C THR A 151 18.33 -16.20 5.02
N MET A 152 18.31 -15.38 3.95
CA MET A 152 19.28 -15.38 2.86
C MET A 152 20.42 -14.36 3.10
N GLY A 153 20.44 -13.69 4.27
CA GLY A 153 21.37 -12.64 4.65
C GLY A 153 20.84 -11.23 4.36
N ILE A 154 21.23 -10.26 5.19
CA ILE A 154 20.67 -8.90 5.14
C ILE A 154 20.89 -8.20 3.80
N VAL A 155 22.09 -8.26 3.22
CA VAL A 155 22.38 -7.57 1.95
C VAL A 155 21.70 -8.29 0.78
N TYR A 156 21.94 -9.59 0.65
CA TYR A 156 21.45 -10.37 -0.49
C TYR A 156 19.92 -10.53 -0.47
N GLY A 157 19.36 -10.94 0.67
CA GLY A 157 17.93 -11.15 0.85
C GLY A 157 17.09 -9.89 0.70
N VAL A 158 17.47 -8.79 1.36
CA VAL A 158 16.74 -7.51 1.26
C VAL A 158 16.82 -6.96 -0.16
N THR A 159 17.95 -7.12 -0.85
CA THR A 159 18.07 -6.72 -2.26
C THR A 159 17.10 -7.49 -3.15
N ILE A 160 17.00 -8.82 -2.99
CA ILE A 160 16.05 -9.64 -3.76
C ILE A 160 14.62 -9.24 -3.45
N LEU A 161 14.26 -9.11 -2.16
CA LEU A 161 12.95 -8.67 -1.72
C LEU A 161 12.58 -7.32 -2.36
N PHE A 162 13.47 -6.35 -2.22
CA PHE A 162 13.25 -5.00 -2.71
C PHE A 162 13.10 -4.95 -4.23
N MET A 163 13.98 -5.63 -4.97
CA MET A 163 13.91 -5.67 -6.43
C MET A 163 12.68 -6.42 -6.94
N ALA A 164 12.23 -7.47 -6.26
CA ALA A 164 11.01 -8.21 -6.60
C ALA A 164 9.73 -7.42 -6.28
N HIS A 165 9.81 -6.44 -5.38
CA HIS A 165 8.71 -5.57 -4.96
C HIS A 165 8.62 -4.30 -5.83
N ILE A 166 9.68 -3.49 -5.83
CA ILE A 166 9.66 -2.09 -6.26
C ILE A 166 9.20 -1.88 -7.72
N TRP A 167 9.50 -2.83 -8.61
CA TRP A 167 9.10 -2.72 -10.01
C TRP A 167 7.57 -2.69 -10.18
N ILE A 168 6.82 -3.29 -9.26
CA ILE A 168 5.35 -3.29 -9.24
C ILE A 168 4.85 -1.86 -9.04
N ASP A 169 5.44 -1.09 -8.14
CA ASP A 169 5.08 0.32 -7.90
C ASP A 169 5.40 1.20 -9.10
N TYR A 170 6.55 0.98 -9.74
CA TYR A 170 6.89 1.70 -10.97
C TYR A 170 5.88 1.40 -12.07
N VAL A 171 5.59 0.14 -12.33
CA VAL A 171 4.60 -0.28 -13.34
C VAL A 171 3.24 0.33 -13.00
N TRP A 172 2.78 0.20 -11.75
CA TRP A 172 1.48 0.72 -11.33
C TRP A 172 1.36 2.24 -11.45
N LEU A 173 2.33 3.00 -10.93
CA LEU A 173 2.31 4.46 -10.94
C LEU A 173 2.47 5.01 -12.37
N ILE A 174 3.31 4.39 -13.19
CA ILE A 174 3.45 4.74 -14.61
C ILE A 174 2.14 4.46 -15.35
N LEU A 175 1.55 3.26 -15.19
CA LEU A 175 0.30 2.90 -15.85
C LEU A 175 -0.82 3.86 -15.46
N ILE A 176 -1.06 4.05 -14.16
CA ILE A 176 -2.20 4.85 -13.68
C ILE A 176 -2.06 6.32 -14.06
N SER A 177 -0.83 6.85 -14.11
CA SER A 177 -0.56 8.22 -14.56
C SER A 177 -0.60 8.40 -16.08
N HIS A 178 -0.30 7.35 -16.85
CA HIS A 178 -0.32 7.40 -18.31
C HIS A 178 -1.72 7.25 -18.90
N THR A 179 -2.63 6.55 -18.20
CA THR A 179 -3.98 6.28 -18.71
C THR A 179 -4.66 7.59 -19.17
N PRO A 180 -4.86 7.78 -20.48
CA PRO A 180 -5.40 9.03 -21.01
C PRO A 180 -6.87 9.07 -20.65
N GLN A 181 -7.23 9.91 -19.68
CA GLN A 181 -8.61 10.10 -19.26
C GLN A 181 -9.37 8.77 -19.05
N VAL A 182 -8.92 7.93 -18.11
CA VAL A 182 -9.96 7.46 -17.18
C VAL A 182 -10.35 8.69 -16.36
N ARG A 183 -11.10 9.59 -17.00
CA ARG A 183 -12.10 10.37 -16.30
C ARG A 183 -12.79 9.28 -15.47
N ILE A 184 -12.87 9.42 -14.16
CA ILE A 184 -13.66 8.50 -13.32
C ILE A 184 -15.12 8.35 -13.88
N SER A 185 -15.49 9.12 -14.91
CA SER A 185 -16.68 8.93 -15.75
C SER A 185 -16.65 7.79 -16.80
N TYR A 186 -15.50 7.31 -17.30
CA TYR A 186 -15.45 6.29 -18.37
C TYR A 186 -15.48 4.86 -17.82
N PHE A 187 -14.80 4.63 -16.70
CA PHE A 187 -15.18 3.56 -15.78
C PHE A 187 -16.43 4.06 -15.06
N GLY A 188 -17.62 3.76 -15.58
CA GLY A 188 -18.87 4.23 -14.99
C GLY A 188 -18.85 4.07 -13.47
N SER A 189 -19.49 4.99 -12.73
CA SER A 189 -19.50 5.05 -11.26
C SER A 189 -19.67 3.70 -10.56
N LYS A 190 -20.32 2.75 -11.23
CA LYS A 190 -20.47 1.34 -10.85
C LYS A 190 -19.16 0.55 -10.80
N VAL A 191 -18.27 0.62 -11.79
CA VAL A 191 -17.02 -0.17 -11.80
C VAL A 191 -16.02 0.38 -10.80
N TYR A 192 -15.87 1.71 -10.73
CA TYR A 192 -15.05 2.36 -9.69
C TYR A 192 -15.58 2.02 -8.28
N ARG A 193 -16.90 2.02 -8.09
CA ARG A 193 -17.52 1.60 -6.83
C ARG A 193 -17.29 0.12 -6.51
N VAL A 194 -17.43 -0.79 -7.48
CA VAL A 194 -17.15 -2.22 -7.28
C VAL A 194 -15.68 -2.43 -6.90
N PHE A 195 -14.77 -1.70 -7.53
CA PHE A 195 -13.35 -1.73 -7.20
C PHE A 195 -13.07 -1.23 -5.77
N LEU A 196 -13.63 -0.08 -5.37
CA LEU A 196 -13.50 0.43 -4.00
C LEU A 196 -14.10 -0.53 -2.95
N LEU A 197 -15.23 -1.16 -3.26
CA LEU A 197 -15.85 -2.16 -2.38
C LEU A 197 -14.99 -3.42 -2.26
N ALA A 198 -14.42 -3.91 -3.37
CA ALA A 198 -13.50 -5.04 -3.36
C ALA A 198 -12.27 -4.75 -2.49
N LEU A 199 -11.72 -3.54 -2.58
CA LEU A 199 -10.62 -3.11 -1.73
C LEU A 199 -11.00 -3.07 -0.25
N ALA A 200 -12.15 -2.48 0.09
CA ALA A 200 -12.61 -2.42 1.46
C ALA A 200 -12.82 -3.82 2.06
N ILE A 201 -13.34 -4.77 1.26
CA ILE A 201 -13.46 -6.17 1.67
C ILE A 201 -12.08 -6.76 1.97
N ILE A 202 -11.09 -6.54 1.11
CA ILE A 202 -9.70 -7.00 1.35
C ILE A 202 -9.14 -6.42 2.65
N LEU A 203 -9.30 -5.11 2.89
CA LEU A 203 -8.86 -4.46 4.12
C LEU A 203 -9.52 -5.05 5.37
N ILE A 204 -10.84 -5.32 5.31
CA ILE A 204 -11.58 -5.97 6.38
C ILE A 204 -11.07 -7.40 6.60
N SER A 205 -10.86 -8.17 5.53
CA SER A 205 -10.32 -9.54 5.62
C SER A 205 -8.94 -9.55 6.29
N PHE A 206 -8.06 -8.60 5.98
CA PHE A 206 -6.75 -8.47 6.65
C PHE A 206 -6.89 -8.07 8.11
N ALA A 207 -7.75 -7.10 8.44
CA ALA A 207 -8.00 -6.71 9.82
C ALA A 207 -8.53 -7.90 10.66
N LEU A 208 -9.47 -8.66 10.10
CA LEU A 208 -10.00 -9.87 10.74
C LEU A 208 -8.94 -10.95 10.86
N ASN A 209 -8.09 -11.16 9.85
CA ASN A 209 -6.99 -12.13 9.92
C ASN A 209 -6.00 -11.77 11.04
N ILE A 210 -5.62 -10.49 11.17
CA ILE A 210 -4.72 -10.02 12.24
C ILE A 210 -5.35 -10.29 13.61
N LEU A 211 -6.63 -9.93 13.81
CA LEU A 211 -7.31 -10.13 15.09
C LEU A 211 -7.47 -11.62 15.44
N THR A 212 -7.96 -12.44 14.50
CA THR A 212 -8.18 -13.88 14.72
C THR A 212 -6.87 -14.63 14.92
N ARG A 213 -5.82 -14.31 14.17
CA ARG A 213 -4.50 -14.93 14.35
C ARG A 213 -3.89 -14.56 15.69
N THR A 214 -4.03 -13.31 16.12
CA THR A 214 -3.42 -12.80 17.36
C THR A 214 -4.16 -13.28 18.61
N PHE A 215 -5.50 -13.26 18.62
CA PHE A 215 -6.30 -13.56 19.80
C PHE A 215 -6.83 -15.00 19.85
N LEU A 216 -7.03 -15.64 18.70
CA LEU A 216 -7.61 -17.00 18.60
C LEU A 216 -6.61 -18.03 18.05
N GLY A 217 -5.45 -17.60 17.54
CA GLY A 217 -4.48 -18.50 16.91
C GLY A 217 -4.91 -19.07 15.56
N ILE A 218 -5.97 -18.53 14.95
CA ILE A 218 -6.56 -19.03 13.70
C ILE A 218 -6.20 -18.07 12.55
N SER A 219 -5.62 -18.59 11.46
CA SER A 219 -5.37 -17.79 10.24
C SER A 219 -6.53 -17.96 9.27
N LEU A 220 -7.21 -16.86 8.92
CA LEU A 220 -8.27 -16.80 7.91
C LEU A 220 -7.71 -16.70 6.49
N LEU A 221 -6.51 -16.14 6.35
CA LEU A 221 -5.76 -16.03 5.10
C LEU A 221 -4.55 -16.97 5.14
N PRO A 222 -4.11 -17.51 3.99
CA PRO A 222 -2.91 -18.35 3.90
C PRO A 222 -1.63 -17.49 3.98
N ILE A 223 -1.53 -16.67 5.04
CA ILE A 223 -0.45 -15.70 5.31
C ILE A 223 -0.24 -15.56 6.81
#